data_AF-A0A6L7UXA6-F1
#
_entry.id   AF-A0A6L7UXA6-F1
#
_cell.length_a   1.000
_cell.length_b   1.000
_cell.length_c   1.000
_cell.angle_alpha   90.00
_cell.angle_beta   90.00
_cell.angle_gamma   90.00
#
_symmetry.space_group_name_H-M   'P 1'
#
loop_
_entity.id
_entity.type
_entity.pdbx_description
1 polymer ?
#
loop_
_entity_poly.entity_id
_entity_poly.type
_entity_poly.pdbx_seq_one_letter_code
_entity_poly.pdbx_strand_id
1 'polypeptide(L)'
;MDLNQQIETLLERSRYIRSIGPTTDDFMRWRDAAEELLNDAVGDDHPVMASYHEAIGPRERPDAEGLQIHGQFGMAPRLIAAEDVLRDLVA
;
A
#
# COMPACT_ATOMS: atom_id res chain seq x y z
N MET A 1 -14.30 -14.25 4.68
CA MET A 1 -13.43 -14.15 3.49
C MET A 1 -12.06 -14.61 3.94
N ASP A 2 -11.37 -15.48 3.20
CA ASP A 2 -10.02 -15.89 3.58
C ASP A 2 -9.02 -14.73 3.35
N LEU A 3 -7.83 -14.80 3.95
CA LEU A 3 -6.81 -13.76 3.84
C LEU A 3 -6.40 -13.52 2.37
N ASN A 4 -6.27 -14.59 1.59
CA ASN A 4 -5.86 -14.52 0.19
C ASN A 4 -6.89 -13.75 -0.67
N GLN A 5 -8.18 -13.99 -0.47
CA GLN A 5 -9.26 -13.26 -1.14
C GLN A 5 -9.27 -11.77 -0.78
N GLN A 6 -8.97 -11.44 0.49
CA GLN A 6 -8.91 -10.04 0.94
C GLN A 6 -7.71 -9.32 0.32
N ILE A 7 -6.57 -9.99 0.25
CA ILE A 7 -5.37 -9.47 -0.41
C ILE A 7 -5.60 -9.31 -1.91
N GLU A 8 -6.19 -10.29 -2.60
CA GLU A 8 -6.54 -10.15 -4.02
C GLU A 8 -7.48 -8.96 -4.27
N THR A 9 -8.47 -8.74 -3.40
CA THR A 9 -9.38 -7.59 -3.49
C THR A 9 -8.64 -6.25 -3.35
N LEU A 10 -7.67 -6.17 -2.44
CA LEU A 10 -6.82 -4.98 -2.30
C LEU A 10 -5.93 -4.78 -3.53
N LEU A 11 -5.35 -5.86 -4.09
CA LEU A 11 -4.53 -5.79 -5.29
C LEU A 11 -5.35 -5.34 -6.50
N GLU A 12 -6.57 -5.85 -6.68
CA GLU A 12 -7.50 -5.41 -7.71
C GLU A 12 -7.86 -3.93 -7.56
N ARG A 13 -8.18 -3.49 -6.33
CA ARG A 13 -8.46 -2.10 -6.03
C ARG A 13 -7.27 -1.19 -6.33
N SER A 14 -6.07 -1.61 -5.98
CA SER A 14 -4.84 -0.88 -6.32
C SER A 14 -4.68 -0.72 -7.84
N ARG A 15 -4.86 -1.82 -8.61
CA ARG A 15 -4.80 -1.77 -10.08
C ARG A 15 -5.84 -0.81 -10.66
N TYR A 16 -7.04 -0.79 -10.10
CA TYR A 16 -8.09 0.16 -10.49
C TYR A 16 -7.70 1.61 -10.21
N ILE A 17 -7.24 1.93 -8.99
CA ILE A 17 -6.78 3.27 -8.62
C ILE A 17 -5.67 3.75 -9.56
N ARG A 18 -4.71 2.87 -9.88
CA ARG A 18 -3.62 3.20 -10.80
C ARG A 18 -4.07 3.40 -12.25
N SER A 19 -5.13 2.73 -12.71
CA SER A 19 -5.60 2.84 -14.10
C SER A 19 -6.36 4.13 -14.38
N ILE A 20 -7.07 4.66 -13.37
CA ILE A 20 -7.81 5.93 -13.47
C ILE A 20 -6.95 7.15 -13.10
N GLY A 21 -5.75 6.91 -12.55
CA GLY A 21 -4.90 7.94 -11.96
C GLY A 21 -5.17 8.05 -10.46
N PRO A 22 -4.20 7.71 -9.58
CA PRO A 22 -4.42 7.77 -8.14
C PRO A 22 -4.76 9.19 -7.69
N THR A 23 -5.74 9.33 -6.81
CA THR A 23 -5.90 10.53 -6.01
C THR A 23 -5.25 10.33 -4.65
N THR A 24 -4.93 11.42 -3.97
CA THR A 24 -4.43 11.39 -2.59
C THR A 24 -5.38 10.59 -1.68
N ASP A 25 -6.67 10.83 -1.81
CA ASP A 25 -7.68 10.17 -0.98
C ASP A 25 -7.81 8.68 -1.28
N ASP A 26 -7.77 8.29 -2.55
CA ASP A 26 -7.84 6.87 -2.94
C ASP A 26 -6.61 6.09 -2.46
N PHE A 27 -5.43 6.71 -2.58
CA PHE A 27 -4.19 6.15 -2.04
C PHE A 27 -4.27 5.97 -0.52
N MET A 28 -4.66 7.01 0.22
CA MET A 28 -4.74 6.95 1.69
C MET A 28 -5.76 5.90 2.14
N ARG A 29 -6.95 5.85 1.53
CA ARG A 29 -7.97 4.84 1.87
C ARG A 29 -7.49 3.42 1.60
N TRP A 30 -6.81 3.20 0.48
CA TRP A 30 -6.27 1.88 0.15
C TRP A 30 -5.16 1.49 1.14
N ARG A 31 -4.26 2.42 1.43
CA ARG A 31 -3.14 2.25 2.37
C ARG A 31 -3.64 1.86 3.76
N ASP A 32 -4.60 2.59 4.29
CA ASP A 32 -5.14 2.36 5.63
C ASP A 32 -5.85 1.00 5.71
N ALA A 33 -6.61 0.63 4.66
CA ALA A 33 -7.29 -0.66 4.59
C ALA A 33 -6.30 -1.85 4.51
N ALA A 34 -5.20 -1.70 3.78
CA ALA A 34 -4.16 -2.72 3.70
C ALA A 34 -3.36 -2.84 5.00
N GLU A 35 -3.12 -1.72 5.69
CA GLU A 35 -2.49 -1.72 7.03
C GLU A 35 -3.36 -2.46 8.06
N GLU A 36 -4.66 -2.15 8.11
CA GLU A 36 -5.61 -2.80 9.00
C GLU A 36 -5.64 -4.32 8.74
N LEU A 37 -5.72 -4.74 7.48
CA LEU A 37 -5.72 -6.16 7.13
C LEU A 37 -4.42 -6.86 7.55
N LEU A 38 -3.26 -6.23 7.33
CA LEU A 38 -1.97 -6.81 7.71
C LEU A 38 -1.85 -6.93 9.22
N ASN A 39 -2.22 -5.90 9.97
CA ASN A 39 -2.21 -5.94 11.42
C ASN A 39 -3.13 -7.04 11.97
N ASP A 40 -4.32 -7.21 11.40
CA ASP A 40 -5.24 -8.29 11.78
C ASP A 40 -4.69 -9.69 11.43
N ALA A 41 -3.95 -9.80 10.33
CA ALA A 41 -3.44 -11.09 9.83
C ALA A 41 -2.18 -11.56 10.56
N VAL A 42 -1.23 -10.66 10.82
CA VAL A 42 0.11 -11.02 11.33
C VAL A 42 0.48 -10.33 12.65
N GLY A 43 -0.25 -9.28 13.04
CA GLY A 43 0.05 -8.44 14.20
C GLY A 43 1.08 -7.34 13.93
N ASP A 44 0.99 -6.26 14.71
CA ASP A 44 1.79 -5.03 14.58
C ASP A 44 3.32 -5.27 14.64
N ASP A 45 3.77 -6.20 15.48
CA ASP A 45 5.20 -6.51 15.67
C ASP A 45 5.80 -7.39 14.55
N HIS A 46 5.00 -7.84 13.58
CA HIS A 46 5.48 -8.75 12.55
C HIS A 46 6.40 -8.03 11.54
N PRO A 47 7.51 -8.64 11.07
CA PRO A 47 8.42 -7.99 10.11
C PRO A 47 7.77 -7.47 8.82
N VAL A 48 6.66 -8.09 8.40
CA VAL A 48 5.86 -7.64 7.25
C VAL A 48 5.27 -6.24 7.47
N MET A 49 4.89 -5.89 8.70
CA MET A 49 4.40 -4.54 9.01
C MET A 49 5.49 -3.50 8.78
N ALA A 50 6.72 -3.77 9.21
CA ALA A 50 7.86 -2.89 8.97
C ALA A 50 8.13 -2.72 7.46
N SER A 51 8.12 -3.82 6.68
CA SER A 51 8.27 -3.76 5.22
C SER A 51 7.14 -2.96 4.56
N TYR A 52 5.91 -3.13 5.04
CA TYR A 52 4.76 -2.39 4.54
C TYR A 52 4.88 -0.89 4.83
N HIS A 53 5.20 -0.51 6.07
CA HIS A 53 5.42 0.88 6.47
C HIS A 53 6.54 1.55 5.69
N GLU A 54 7.63 0.84 5.42
CA GLU A 54 8.72 1.32 4.56
C GLU A 54 8.23 1.56 3.12
N ALA A 55 7.39 0.68 2.59
CA ALA A 55 6.85 0.80 1.23
C ALA A 55 5.91 2.01 1.07
N ILE A 56 5.06 2.30 2.06
CA ILE A 56 4.09 3.40 2.00
C ILE A 56 4.63 4.74 2.51
N GLY A 57 5.71 4.69 3.29
CA GLY A 57 6.32 5.85 3.93
C GLY A 57 6.90 6.86 2.93
N PRO A 58 6.81 8.17 3.19
CA PRO A 58 7.57 9.16 2.42
C PRO A 58 9.08 8.96 2.68
N ARG A 59 9.90 9.00 1.63
CA ARG A 59 11.36 8.78 1.72
C ARG A 59 12.13 10.00 2.24
N GLU A 60 11.54 11.20 2.19
CA GLU A 60 12.06 12.42 2.80
C GLU A 60 10.99 13.06 3.71
N ARG A 61 11.36 14.10 4.47
CA ARG A 61 10.38 14.89 5.27
C ARG A 61 9.17 15.22 4.39
N PRO A 62 7.93 15.20 4.91
CA PRO A 62 6.71 15.33 4.12
C PRO A 62 6.68 16.70 3.43
N ASP A 63 7.33 16.75 2.28
CA ASP A 63 7.36 17.87 1.38
C ASP A 63 6.27 17.66 0.33
N ALA A 64 6.21 18.57 -0.64
CA ALA A 64 5.23 18.46 -1.70
C ALA A 64 5.42 17.19 -2.55
N GLU A 65 6.62 16.61 -2.66
CA GLU A 65 6.89 15.40 -3.45
C GLU A 65 6.28 14.14 -2.83
N GLY A 66 6.29 14.04 -1.50
CA GLY A 66 5.63 12.94 -0.77
C GLY A 66 4.10 12.91 -0.91
N LEU A 67 3.48 13.95 -1.45
CA LEU A 67 2.06 14.01 -1.78
C LEU A 67 1.79 14.03 -3.29
N GLN A 68 2.84 14.05 -4.12
CA GLN A 68 2.66 13.94 -5.57
C GLN A 68 2.17 12.54 -5.94
N ILE A 69 1.30 12.48 -6.93
CA ILE A 69 0.79 11.23 -7.49
C ILE A 69 1.90 10.52 -8.30
N HIS A 70 2.61 11.31 -9.11
CA HIS A 70 3.68 10.86 -10.01
C HIS A 70 5.07 11.18 -9.44
N GLY A 71 6.12 10.78 -10.17
CA GLY A 71 7.51 10.92 -9.73
C GLY A 71 8.01 9.69 -8.99
N GLN A 72 9.32 9.55 -8.88
CA GLN A 72 9.99 8.36 -8.29
C GLN A 72 9.62 8.11 -6.82
N PHE A 73 9.16 9.14 -6.11
CA PHE A 73 8.72 9.09 -4.71
C PHE A 73 7.22 9.40 -4.54
N GLY A 74 6.49 9.49 -5.65
CA GLY A 74 5.06 9.73 -5.64
C GLY A 74 4.25 8.57 -5.04
N MET A 75 2.94 8.73 -4.98
CA MET A 75 2.05 7.70 -4.44
C MET A 75 1.98 6.46 -5.33
N ALA A 76 2.06 6.61 -6.65
CA ALA A 76 2.02 5.49 -7.58
C ALA A 76 3.13 4.43 -7.36
N PRO A 77 4.43 4.79 -7.27
CA PRO A 77 5.46 3.80 -6.97
C PRO A 77 5.36 3.21 -5.55
N ARG A 78 4.84 3.96 -4.58
CA ARG A 78 4.60 3.45 -3.21
C ARG A 78 3.47 2.41 -3.16
N LEU A 79 2.40 2.63 -3.93
CA LEU A 79 1.36 1.61 -4.16
C LEU A 79 1.98 0.31 -4.69
N ILE A 80 2.86 0.40 -5.69
CA ILE A 80 3.50 -0.79 -6.28
C ILE A 80 4.36 -1.52 -5.23
N ALA A 81 5.20 -0.80 -4.48
CA ALA A 81 6.02 -1.41 -3.44
C ALA A 81 5.16 -2.09 -2.35
N ALA A 82 4.05 -1.47 -1.97
CA ALA A 82 3.13 -2.03 -0.99
C ALA A 82 2.37 -3.27 -1.55
N GLU A 83 2.02 -3.28 -2.85
CA GLU A 83 1.47 -4.46 -3.51
C GLU A 83 2.42 -5.66 -3.43
N ASP A 84 3.73 -5.45 -3.57
CA ASP A 84 4.72 -6.53 -3.53
C ASP A 84 4.79 -7.17 -2.14
N VAL A 85 4.73 -6.37 -1.08
CA VAL A 85 4.64 -6.89 0.31
C VAL A 85 3.38 -7.73 0.51
N LEU A 86 2.23 -7.30 -0.04
CA LEU A 86 0.98 -8.05 0.05
C LEU A 86 1.05 -9.38 -0.74
N ARG A 87 1.71 -9.40 -1.90
CA ARG A 87 1.91 -10.61 -2.71
C ARG A 87 2.80 -11.63 -1.99
N ASP A 88 3.88 -11.17 -1.37
CA ASP A 88 4.80 -12.04 -0.64
C ASP A 88 4.14 -12.74 0.56
N LEU A 89 3.06 -12.16 1.11
CA LEU A 89 2.30 -12.77 2.20
C LEU A 89 1.41 -13.96 1.75
N VAL A 90 1.04 -14.03 0.46
CA VAL A 90 0.12 -15.04 -0.08
C VAL A 90 0.76 -16.01 -1.09
N ALA A 91 2.04 -15.83 -1.37
CA ALA A 91 2.85 -16.72 -2.23
C ALA A 91 3.27 -18.00 -1.49
#